data_AF-A0A8J1YNG3-F1
#
_entry.id   AF-A0A8J1YNG3-F1
#
_cell.length_a   1.000
_cell.length_b   1.000
_cell.length_c   1.000
_cell.angle_alpha   90.00
_cell.angle_beta   90.00
_cell.angle_gamma   90.00
#
_symmetry.space_group_name_H-M   'P 1'
#
loop_
_entity.id
_entity.type
_entity.pdbx_description
1 polymer ?
#
loop_
_entity_poly.entity_id
_entity_poly.type
_entity_poly.pdbx_seq_one_letter_code
_entity_poly.pdbx_strand_id
1 'polypeptide(L)'
;MPLVQQPGTQIKLTNVSIVRMKKGGKRFEIACYKNKVSEFRSGVETDLSEILQIEQVFTNVPKGLVAKKEDWEKAFGTEDMGKAVEEILRRGDLQINAPERAHHLSSLSREIATLVSDMTVDPATSRKHTVTIIEKTMSEAGFNVKADRPAKAQALELIKKLSEEGSPLSVRRVRMRVRVTMPGKDAKRIKEKVMVEVEELEEEDMGAEWEAIVHINPSSFRMLTDMVNDETKGKGRVESMGSILRTANAPQSPPSDIEQQIAQALLDLEQNVPDLKAELRQLQISAAKEVDVKGGKKAVVVFVPVPMVKAFHKVQQRLTRELEKKLSDKYIVFLSQTRVLPKPKRNASQSTKQKRPRSRTLTAVHERMLEDLVWPSEIVGKRTRVASDGGKLIRVFLDSKDANLLEYKLDTFSSVYRVLAGKDVHFEFPVTAAE
;
A
#
# COMPACT_ATOMS: atom_id res chain seq x y z
N MET A 1 58.19 20.97 -40.63
CA MET A 1 56.78 20.55 -40.52
C MET A 1 56.41 20.56 -39.05
N PRO A 2 55.29 21.18 -38.63
CA PRO A 2 54.88 21.10 -37.23
C PRO A 2 54.44 19.66 -36.94
N LEU A 3 55.02 19.04 -35.91
CA LEU A 3 54.53 17.75 -35.41
C LEU A 3 53.12 17.96 -34.87
N VAL A 4 52.13 17.36 -35.54
CA VAL A 4 50.76 17.28 -35.02
C VAL A 4 50.83 16.48 -33.73
N GLN A 5 50.62 17.14 -32.59
CA GLN A 5 50.47 16.48 -31.29
C GLN A 5 49.14 15.71 -31.29
N GLN A 6 49.17 14.47 -31.75
CA GLN A 6 48.06 13.54 -31.60
C GLN A 6 48.03 13.06 -30.14
N PRO A 7 46.84 12.88 -29.53
CA PRO A 7 46.74 12.30 -28.21
C PRO A 7 47.38 10.90 -28.20
N GLY A 8 48.44 10.73 -27.41
CA GLY A 8 49.33 9.56 -27.45
C GLY A 8 48.72 8.21 -27.02
N THR A 9 47.44 8.19 -26.68
CA THR A 9 46.73 6.97 -26.26
C THR A 9 45.50 6.75 -27.12
N GLN A 10 45.62 5.81 -28.06
CA GLN A 10 44.50 5.28 -28.83
C GLN A 10 43.79 4.20 -28.00
N ILE A 11 42.55 4.48 -27.57
CA ILE A 11 41.69 3.49 -26.90
C ILE A 11 41.08 2.62 -28.00
N LYS A 12 41.49 1.35 -28.08
CA LYS A 12 41.11 0.44 -29.16
C LYS A 12 39.75 -0.23 -28.95
N LEU A 13 39.30 -0.34 -27.71
CA LEU A 13 38.06 -1.03 -27.34
C LEU A 13 37.15 -0.08 -26.55
N THR A 14 35.96 0.18 -27.07
CA THR A 14 34.91 0.96 -26.42
C THR A 14 33.74 0.03 -26.08
N ASN A 15 33.06 0.29 -24.96
CA ASN A 15 31.87 -0.45 -24.48
C ASN A 15 32.05 -1.92 -24.05
N VAL A 16 33.26 -2.31 -23.61
CA VAL A 16 33.55 -3.64 -23.04
C VAL A 16 33.35 -3.68 -21.52
N SER A 17 32.79 -4.78 -21.00
CA SER A 17 32.87 -5.12 -19.57
C SER A 17 34.17 -5.90 -19.33
N ILE A 18 34.95 -5.47 -18.33
CA ILE A 18 36.26 -6.05 -18.03
C ILE A 18 36.14 -6.92 -16.79
N VAL A 19 36.51 -8.19 -16.90
CA VAL A 19 36.70 -9.07 -15.74
C VAL A 19 38.19 -9.16 -15.47
N ARG A 20 38.61 -8.83 -14.23
CA ARG A 20 40.02 -8.81 -13.82
C ARG A 20 40.31 -9.89 -12.80
N MET A 21 41.42 -10.59 -12.97
CA MET A 21 41.96 -11.51 -11.98
C MET A 21 43.46 -11.26 -11.77
N LYS A 22 43.92 -11.36 -10.52
CA LYS A 22 45.34 -11.28 -10.18
C LYS A 22 45.80 -12.66 -9.70
N LYS A 23 46.68 -13.31 -10.47
CA LYS A 23 47.20 -14.65 -10.17
C LYS A 23 48.68 -14.71 -10.59
N GLY A 24 49.54 -15.35 -9.79
CA GLY A 24 50.98 -15.45 -10.09
C GLY A 24 51.72 -14.11 -10.21
N GLY A 25 51.30 -13.09 -9.47
CA GLY A 25 51.90 -11.75 -9.51
C GLY A 25 51.55 -10.91 -10.75
N LYS A 26 50.87 -11.49 -11.75
CA LYS A 26 50.43 -10.81 -12.98
C LYS A 26 48.92 -10.53 -12.94
N ARG A 27 48.50 -9.54 -13.74
CA ARG A 27 47.08 -9.20 -13.92
C ARG A 27 46.62 -9.77 -15.25
N PHE A 28 45.48 -10.44 -15.21
CA PHE A 28 44.80 -10.97 -16.38
C PHE A 28 43.41 -10.31 -16.46
N GLU A 29 43.04 -9.89 -17.65
CA GLU A 29 41.81 -9.18 -17.96
C GLU A 29 41.17 -9.80 -19.19
N ILE A 30 39.83 -9.86 -19.18
CA ILE A 30 39.04 -10.42 -20.27
C ILE A 30 37.98 -9.42 -20.68
N ALA A 31 37.76 -9.30 -22.00
CA ALA A 31 36.72 -8.48 -22.60
C ALA A 31 35.44 -9.29 -22.82
N CYS A 32 34.40 -8.98 -22.05
CA CYS A 32 33.11 -9.65 -22.11
C CYS A 32 32.02 -8.69 -22.60
N TYR A 33 30.95 -9.25 -23.18
CA TYR A 33 29.73 -8.50 -23.43
C TYR A 33 29.06 -8.09 -22.11
N LYS A 34 28.35 -6.96 -22.15
CA LYS A 34 27.60 -6.44 -21.00
C LYS A 34 26.47 -7.41 -20.62
N ASN A 35 26.20 -7.55 -19.32
CA ASN A 35 25.19 -8.42 -18.70
C ASN A 35 25.49 -9.94 -18.71
N LYS A 36 26.18 -10.48 -19.71
CA LYS A 36 26.45 -11.93 -19.83
C LYS A 36 27.34 -12.52 -18.73
N VAL A 37 28.24 -11.73 -18.16
CA VAL A 37 29.09 -12.19 -17.04
C VAL A 37 28.25 -12.58 -15.81
N SER A 38 27.14 -11.88 -15.57
CA SER A 38 26.24 -12.20 -14.45
C SER A 38 25.45 -13.48 -14.72
N GLU A 39 24.99 -13.67 -15.96
CA GLU A 39 24.22 -14.83 -16.41
C GLU A 39 25.06 -16.12 -16.36
N PHE A 40 26.33 -16.03 -16.73
CA PHE A 40 27.30 -17.12 -16.59
C PHE A 40 27.49 -17.52 -15.12
N ARG A 41 27.55 -16.55 -14.20
CA ARG A 41 27.67 -16.84 -12.75
C ARG A 41 26.41 -17.44 -12.16
N SER A 42 25.24 -17.09 -12.67
CA SER A 42 23.98 -17.72 -12.30
C SER A 42 23.74 -19.07 -13.00
N GLY A 43 24.60 -19.47 -13.94
CA GLY A 43 24.56 -20.76 -14.62
C GLY A 43 23.52 -20.87 -15.73
N VAL A 44 23.08 -19.74 -16.29
CA VAL A 44 22.02 -19.68 -17.32
C VAL A 44 22.59 -19.94 -18.73
N GLU A 45 23.80 -19.44 -19.00
CA GLU A 45 24.53 -19.65 -20.26
C GLU A 45 25.91 -20.23 -19.96
N THR A 46 26.34 -21.24 -20.73
CA THR A 46 27.64 -21.91 -20.57
C THR A 46 28.60 -21.64 -21.74
N ASP A 47 28.13 -21.06 -22.83
CA ASP A 47 28.90 -20.92 -24.05
C ASP A 47 29.87 -19.73 -24.01
N LEU A 48 31.17 -20.05 -23.98
CA LEU A 48 32.25 -19.08 -23.84
C LEU A 48 32.30 -18.05 -24.99
N SER A 49 32.04 -18.48 -26.22
CA SER A 49 32.07 -17.61 -27.41
C SER A 49 30.97 -16.55 -27.40
N GLU A 50 29.88 -16.81 -26.68
CA GLU A 50 28.74 -15.91 -26.61
C GLU A 50 28.90 -14.85 -25.50
N ILE A 51 29.66 -15.19 -24.45
CA ILE A 51 29.97 -14.32 -23.30
C ILE A 51 31.13 -13.37 -23.63
N LEU A 52 32.13 -13.88 -24.34
CA LEU A 52 33.37 -13.19 -24.66
C LEU A 52 33.24 -12.42 -25.96
N GLN A 53 33.74 -11.19 -25.99
CA GLN A 53 33.79 -10.43 -27.24
C GLN A 53 35.01 -10.82 -28.08
N ILE A 54 36.09 -11.21 -27.41
CA ILE A 54 37.30 -11.77 -28.01
C ILE A 54 37.74 -12.93 -27.11
N GLU A 55 37.96 -14.10 -27.69
CA GLU A 55 38.50 -15.29 -27.00
C GLU A 55 40.01 -15.13 -26.72
N GLN A 56 40.40 -13.98 -26.15
CA GLN A 56 41.77 -13.69 -25.75
C GLN A 56 41.90 -13.18 -24.31
N VAL A 57 42.96 -13.64 -23.62
CA VAL A 57 43.34 -13.13 -22.29
C VAL A 57 44.30 -11.97 -22.47
N PHE A 58 43.97 -10.83 -21.88
CA PHE A 58 44.77 -9.61 -21.93
C PHE A 58 45.48 -9.37 -20.60
N THR A 59 46.60 -8.66 -20.63
CA THR A 59 47.17 -8.02 -19.43
C THR A 59 46.51 -6.67 -19.17
N ASN A 60 46.04 -6.01 -20.22
CA ASN A 60 45.31 -4.75 -20.16
C ASN A 60 44.35 -4.65 -21.36
N VAL A 61 43.04 -4.71 -21.10
CA VAL A 61 42.01 -4.63 -22.15
C VAL A 61 41.95 -3.24 -22.80
N PRO A 62 41.92 -2.11 -22.06
CA PRO A 62 41.89 -0.78 -22.66
C PRO A 62 43.04 -0.48 -23.63
N LYS A 63 44.23 -1.02 -23.35
CA LYS A 63 45.43 -0.88 -24.21
C LYS A 63 45.55 -1.98 -25.28
N GLY A 64 44.72 -3.02 -25.23
CA GLY A 64 44.78 -4.17 -26.13
C GLY A 64 46.07 -4.99 -26.01
N LEU A 65 46.68 -5.04 -24.82
CA LEU A 65 47.91 -5.80 -24.58
C LEU A 65 47.58 -7.25 -24.23
N VAL A 66 47.83 -8.17 -25.16
CA VAL A 66 47.58 -9.61 -25.00
C VAL A 66 48.58 -10.24 -24.02
N ALA A 67 48.14 -11.19 -23.21
CA ALA A 67 49.01 -11.95 -22.32
C ALA A 67 49.83 -13.00 -23.10
N LYS A 68 51.12 -13.13 -22.77
CA LYS A 68 51.98 -14.16 -23.36
C LYS A 68 51.56 -15.56 -22.91
N LYS A 69 51.72 -16.57 -23.77
CA LYS A 69 51.36 -17.97 -23.47
C LYS A 69 51.98 -18.49 -22.18
N GLU A 70 53.28 -18.28 -22.03
CA GLU A 70 54.05 -18.68 -20.83
C GLU A 70 53.52 -18.07 -19.51
N ASP A 71 52.89 -16.90 -19.58
CA ASP A 71 52.50 -16.15 -18.39
C ASP A 71 51.21 -16.67 -17.79
N TRP A 72 50.24 -17.03 -18.63
CA TRP A 72 49.00 -17.61 -18.16
C TRP A 72 49.13 -19.11 -17.90
N GLU A 73 49.97 -19.82 -18.64
CA GLU A 73 50.27 -21.24 -18.38
C GLU A 73 50.88 -21.43 -16.98
N LYS A 74 51.85 -20.58 -16.58
CA LYS A 74 52.43 -20.58 -15.22
C LYS A 74 51.44 -20.14 -14.14
N ALA A 75 50.48 -19.28 -14.47
CA ALA A 75 49.52 -18.75 -13.48
C ALA A 75 48.33 -19.68 -13.27
N PHE A 76 47.85 -20.35 -14.32
CA PHE A 76 46.65 -21.18 -14.30
C PHE A 76 46.95 -22.69 -14.34
N GLY A 77 48.18 -23.10 -14.65
CA GLY A 77 48.58 -24.52 -14.69
C GLY A 77 47.85 -25.31 -15.76
N THR A 78 47.40 -24.64 -16.83
CA THR A 78 46.61 -25.23 -17.92
C THR A 78 47.16 -24.75 -19.25
N GLU A 79 47.29 -25.66 -20.22
CA GLU A 79 47.62 -25.35 -21.62
C GLU A 79 46.39 -24.89 -22.42
N ASP A 80 45.19 -25.12 -21.89
CA ASP A 80 43.93 -24.75 -22.52
C ASP A 80 43.52 -23.32 -22.15
N MET A 81 43.42 -22.48 -23.18
CA MET A 81 42.97 -21.10 -23.06
C MET A 81 41.54 -20.98 -22.50
N GLY A 82 40.63 -21.87 -22.92
CA GLY A 82 39.23 -21.86 -22.48
C GLY A 82 39.06 -22.10 -20.98
N LYS A 83 39.83 -23.02 -20.39
CA LYS A 83 39.80 -23.31 -18.94
C LYS A 83 40.33 -22.13 -18.12
N ALA A 84 41.36 -21.44 -18.62
CA ALA A 84 41.87 -20.23 -17.98
C ALA A 84 40.82 -19.11 -18.00
N VAL A 85 40.10 -18.94 -19.12
CA VAL A 85 39.00 -17.96 -19.22
C VAL A 85 37.85 -18.31 -18.28
N GLU A 86 37.47 -19.59 -18.19
CA GLU A 86 36.41 -20.03 -17.27
C GLU A 86 36.76 -19.72 -15.80
N GLU A 87 38.01 -19.97 -15.39
CA GLU A 87 38.47 -19.66 -14.03
C GLU A 87 38.43 -18.16 -13.76
N ILE A 88 38.83 -17.33 -14.73
CA ILE A 88 38.78 -15.87 -14.62
C ILE A 88 37.33 -15.38 -14.55
N LEU A 89 36.39 -15.97 -15.30
CA LEU A 89 34.98 -15.59 -15.25
C LEU A 89 34.34 -15.91 -13.89
N ARG A 90 34.66 -17.07 -13.30
CA ARG A 90 34.13 -17.51 -12.00
C ARG A 90 34.75 -16.76 -10.82
N ARG A 91 36.08 -16.58 -10.80
CA ARG A 91 36.83 -16.03 -9.65
C ARG A 91 37.28 -14.59 -9.82
N GLY A 92 37.24 -14.03 -11.02
CA GLY A 92 37.65 -12.66 -11.29
C GLY A 92 36.66 -11.63 -10.76
N ASP A 93 37.12 -10.40 -10.58
CA ASP A 93 36.28 -9.27 -10.20
C ASP A 93 35.75 -8.59 -11.47
N LEU A 94 34.43 -8.46 -11.56
CA LEU A 94 33.79 -7.69 -12.63
C LEU A 94 34.01 -6.20 -12.35
N GLN A 95 34.74 -5.52 -13.22
CA GLN A 95 34.93 -4.08 -13.14
C GLN A 95 33.71 -3.38 -13.74
N ILE A 96 32.77 -3.01 -12.87
CA ILE A 96 31.57 -2.27 -13.26
C ILE A 96 31.95 -0.80 -13.55
N ASN A 97 31.39 -0.24 -14.62
CA ASN A 97 31.56 1.17 -14.95
C ASN A 97 30.92 2.07 -13.90
N ALA A 98 31.41 3.30 -13.74
CA ALA A 98 30.84 4.27 -12.81
C ALA A 98 29.30 4.48 -12.95
N PRO A 99 28.73 4.69 -14.16
CA PRO A 99 27.29 4.84 -14.33
C PRO A 99 26.51 3.55 -14.05
N GLU A 100 27.02 2.39 -14.46
CA GLU A 100 26.38 1.09 -14.23
C GLU A 100 26.35 0.74 -12.73
N ARG A 101 27.41 1.09 -11.99
CA ARG A 101 27.46 0.95 -10.53
C ARG A 101 26.40 1.81 -9.85
N ALA A 102 26.22 3.05 -10.31
CA ALA A 102 25.20 3.96 -9.78
C ALA A 102 23.79 3.40 -10.03
N HIS A 103 23.53 2.87 -11.23
CA HIS A 103 22.25 2.23 -11.55
C HIS A 103 21.99 1.00 -10.67
N HIS A 104 22.96 0.08 -10.56
CA HIS A 104 22.83 -1.10 -9.70
C HIS A 104 22.57 -0.74 -8.24
N LEU A 105 23.28 0.26 -7.71
CA LEU A 105 23.08 0.70 -6.32
C LEU A 105 21.71 1.35 -6.14
N SER A 106 21.24 2.11 -7.13
CA SER A 106 19.88 2.71 -7.11
C SER A 106 18.76 1.67 -7.20
N SER A 107 18.97 0.58 -7.95
CA SER A 107 18.02 -0.53 -8.03
C SER A 107 17.94 -1.28 -6.71
N LEU A 108 19.11 -1.62 -6.11
CA LEU A 108 19.19 -2.26 -4.80
C LEU A 108 18.59 -1.38 -3.70
N SER A 109 18.86 -0.07 -3.70
CA SER A 109 18.33 0.86 -2.71
C SER A 109 16.80 0.93 -2.78
N ARG A 110 16.24 0.93 -4.00
CA ARG A 110 14.79 0.94 -4.21
C ARG A 110 14.14 -0.38 -3.80
N GLU A 111 14.80 -1.51 -4.05
CA GLU A 111 14.36 -2.83 -3.59
C GLU A 111 14.32 -2.89 -2.06
N ILE A 112 15.38 -2.42 -1.39
CA ILE A 112 15.45 -2.32 0.07
C ILE A 112 14.33 -1.42 0.60
N ALA A 113 14.12 -0.25 0.01
CA ALA A 113 13.07 0.68 0.43
C ALA A 113 11.66 0.10 0.25
N THR A 114 11.44 -0.70 -0.80
CA THR A 114 10.17 -1.40 -1.03
C THR A 114 9.94 -2.46 0.04
N LEU A 115 10.96 -3.28 0.34
CA LEU A 115 10.89 -4.29 1.40
C LEU A 115 10.63 -3.66 2.79
N VAL A 116 11.28 -2.53 3.09
CA VAL A 116 11.05 -1.82 4.36
C VAL A 116 9.65 -1.21 4.40
N SER A 117 9.13 -0.66 3.30
CA SER A 117 7.76 -0.14 3.20
C SER A 117 6.71 -1.21 3.53
N ASP A 118 6.93 -2.44 3.10
CA ASP A 118 6.01 -3.53 3.37
C ASP A 118 6.07 -4.06 4.80
N MET A 119 7.25 -4.02 5.42
CA MET A 119 7.46 -4.51 6.78
C MET A 119 7.16 -3.48 7.86
N THR A 120 6.95 -2.21 7.51
CA THR A 120 6.89 -1.11 8.48
C THR A 120 5.67 -0.21 8.35
N VAL A 121 5.23 0.31 9.49
CA VAL A 121 4.12 1.25 9.64
C VAL A 121 4.47 2.32 10.68
N ASP A 122 3.85 3.48 10.53
CA ASP A 122 3.90 4.55 11.52
C ASP A 122 3.11 4.12 12.78
N PRO A 123 3.70 4.14 14.00
CA PRO A 123 3.01 3.78 15.23
C PRO A 123 1.79 4.66 15.53
N ALA A 124 1.75 5.91 15.09
CA ALA A 124 0.65 6.82 15.39
C ALA A 124 -0.54 6.67 14.42
N THR A 125 -0.27 6.32 13.17
CA THR A 125 -1.29 6.30 12.12
C THR A 125 -1.60 4.91 11.58
N SER A 126 -0.80 3.89 11.93
CA SER A 126 -0.85 2.53 11.41
C SER A 126 -0.82 2.46 9.88
N ARG A 127 -0.25 3.48 9.24
CA ARG A 127 -0.12 3.58 7.77
C ARG A 127 1.28 3.16 7.35
N LYS A 128 1.35 2.51 6.18
CA LYS A 128 2.63 2.23 5.51
C LYS A 128 3.28 3.53 5.04
N HIS A 129 4.60 3.63 5.19
CA HIS A 129 5.37 4.72 4.60
C HIS A 129 5.56 4.45 3.10
N THR A 130 5.46 5.49 2.28
CA THR A 130 5.75 5.38 0.84
C THR A 130 7.24 5.14 0.61
N VAL A 131 7.60 4.41 -0.44
CA VAL A 131 9.00 4.10 -0.83
C VAL A 131 9.88 5.36 -0.85
N THR A 132 9.37 6.48 -1.37
CA THR A 132 10.12 7.75 -1.48
C THR A 132 10.49 8.35 -0.13
N ILE A 133 9.65 8.17 0.89
CA ILE A 133 9.92 8.65 2.25
C ILE A 133 11.05 7.82 2.86
N ILE A 134 11.04 6.51 2.63
CA ILE A 134 12.07 5.59 3.11
C ILE A 134 13.40 5.80 2.39
N GLU A 135 13.40 6.05 1.07
CA GLU A 135 14.62 6.39 0.32
C GLU A 135 15.27 7.66 0.85
N LYS A 136 14.45 8.67 1.15
CA LYS A 136 14.91 9.92 1.74
C LYS A 136 15.51 9.70 3.12
N THR A 137 14.84 8.95 4.00
CA THR A 137 15.37 8.69 5.34
C THR A 137 16.55 7.74 5.36
N MET A 138 16.62 6.79 4.44
CA MET A 138 17.80 5.95 4.24
C MET A 138 19.02 6.80 3.82
N SER A 139 18.80 7.83 3.00
CA SER A 139 19.84 8.79 2.62
C SER A 139 20.25 9.71 3.77
N GLU A 140 19.29 10.23 4.54
CA GLU A 140 19.54 11.06 5.73
C GLU A 140 20.23 10.26 6.86
N ALA A 141 19.89 8.98 7.02
CA ALA A 141 20.52 8.07 7.97
C ALA A 141 21.91 7.60 7.54
N GLY A 142 22.37 7.96 6.34
CA GLY A 142 23.68 7.58 5.81
C GLY A 142 23.88 6.07 5.68
N PHE A 143 22.81 5.32 5.34
CA PHE A 143 22.92 3.86 5.20
C PHE A 143 23.72 3.47 3.96
N ASN A 144 24.85 2.79 4.18
CA ASN A 144 25.73 2.34 3.10
C ASN A 144 25.22 1.01 2.51
N VAL A 145 24.52 1.09 1.37
CA VAL A 145 24.03 -0.08 0.61
C VAL A 145 25.19 -0.81 -0.02
N LYS A 146 25.31 -2.11 0.25
CA LYS A 146 26.37 -2.95 -0.34
C LYS A 146 25.81 -3.88 -1.41
N ALA A 147 26.54 -4.06 -2.50
CA ALA A 147 26.11 -4.92 -3.61
C ALA A 147 26.39 -6.42 -3.40
N ASP A 148 27.22 -6.76 -2.41
CA ASP A 148 27.63 -8.13 -2.07
C ASP A 148 26.61 -8.87 -1.17
N ARG A 149 25.71 -8.14 -0.51
CA ARG A 149 24.71 -8.69 0.42
C ARG A 149 23.30 -8.66 -0.16
N PRO A 150 22.46 -9.66 0.16
CA PRO A 150 21.07 -9.67 -0.30
C PRO A 150 20.26 -8.50 0.30
N ALA A 151 19.30 -7.98 -0.46
CA ALA A 151 18.47 -6.83 -0.08
C ALA A 151 17.71 -7.05 1.24
N LYS A 152 17.23 -8.27 1.50
CA LYS A 152 16.46 -8.61 2.73
C LYS A 152 17.27 -8.47 4.01
N ALA A 153 18.55 -8.87 4.01
CA ALA A 153 19.42 -8.72 5.18
C ALA A 153 19.69 -7.24 5.48
N GLN A 154 19.93 -6.45 4.43
CA GLN A 154 20.14 -5.01 4.54
C GLN A 154 18.88 -4.28 5.01
N ALA A 155 17.69 -4.71 4.55
CA ALA A 155 16.42 -4.16 5.02
C ALA A 155 16.20 -4.35 6.53
N LEU A 156 16.59 -5.50 7.09
CA LEU A 156 16.49 -5.74 8.54
C LEU A 156 17.46 -4.86 9.35
N GLU A 157 18.67 -4.65 8.85
CA GLU A 157 19.64 -3.72 9.45
C GLU A 157 19.13 -2.27 9.39
N LEU A 158 18.55 -1.87 8.26
CA LEU A 158 17.97 -0.54 8.08
C LEU A 158 16.79 -0.32 9.03
N ILE A 159 15.91 -1.30 9.22
CA ILE A 159 14.79 -1.21 10.17
C ILE A 159 15.29 -1.02 11.60
N LYS A 160 16.35 -1.74 12.01
CA LYS A 160 16.95 -1.54 13.35
C LYS A 160 17.45 -0.12 13.54
N LYS A 161 18.17 0.42 12.56
CA LYS A 161 18.67 1.81 12.60
C LYS A 161 17.56 2.86 12.55
N LEU A 162 16.49 2.60 11.81
CA LEU A 162 15.33 3.50 11.74
C LEU A 162 14.44 3.42 13.00
N SER A 163 14.52 2.31 13.74
CA SER A 163 13.83 2.11 15.02
C SER A 163 14.57 2.72 16.21
N GLU A 164 15.86 3.02 16.08
CA GLU A 164 16.62 3.74 17.12
C GLU A 164 16.17 5.21 17.19
N GLU A 165 16.09 5.73 18.41
CA GLU A 165 15.33 6.91 18.85
C GLU A 165 15.84 8.29 18.36
N GLY A 166 16.49 8.32 17.19
CA GLY A 166 17.10 9.51 16.59
C GLY A 166 16.76 9.74 15.11
N SER A 167 15.84 8.98 14.52
CA SER A 167 15.45 9.15 13.11
C SER A 167 14.13 9.94 12.95
N PRO A 168 13.97 10.75 11.88
CA PRO A 168 12.78 11.59 11.68
C PRO A 168 11.49 10.81 11.39
N LEU A 169 11.57 9.49 11.23
CA LEU A 169 10.42 8.59 11.12
C LEU A 169 10.42 7.67 12.33
N SER A 170 9.36 7.71 13.12
CA SER A 170 9.07 6.62 14.05
C SER A 170 8.55 5.46 13.22
N VAL A 171 9.36 4.42 13.07
CA VAL A 171 9.04 3.26 12.24
C VAL A 171 8.81 2.07 13.16
N ARG A 172 7.62 1.47 13.09
CA ARG A 172 7.27 0.25 13.82
C ARG A 172 7.10 -0.90 12.85
N ARG A 173 7.48 -2.12 13.24
CA ARG A 173 7.13 -3.31 12.46
C ARG A 173 5.62 -3.53 12.44
N VAL A 174 5.11 -4.03 11.31
CA VAL A 174 3.69 -4.41 11.18
C VAL A 174 3.35 -5.45 12.25
N ARG A 175 2.29 -5.20 13.01
CA ARG A 175 1.67 -6.17 13.91
C ARG A 175 0.50 -6.84 13.20
N MET A 176 0.42 -8.16 13.29
CA MET A 176 -0.73 -8.95 12.86
C MET A 176 -1.71 -9.11 14.01
N ARG A 177 -2.99 -8.88 13.76
CA ARG A 177 -4.08 -9.28 14.65
C ARG A 177 -4.41 -10.73 14.38
N VAL A 178 -4.33 -11.54 15.43
CA VAL A 178 -4.52 -12.99 15.36
C VAL A 178 -5.54 -13.37 16.41
N ARG A 179 -6.51 -14.17 15.99
CA ARG A 179 -7.43 -14.86 16.90
C ARG A 179 -6.86 -16.24 17.17
N VAL A 180 -6.61 -16.53 18.44
CA VAL A 180 -6.20 -17.85 18.90
C VAL A 180 -7.40 -18.47 19.60
N THR A 181 -7.84 -19.63 19.11
CA THR A 181 -8.91 -20.43 19.71
C THR A 181 -8.31 -21.74 20.22
N MET A 182 -8.51 -22.06 21.49
CA MET A 182 -8.03 -23.31 22.11
C MET A 182 -9.05 -23.89 23.09
N PRO A 183 -9.01 -25.20 23.37
CA PRO A 183 -9.75 -25.77 24.50
C PRO A 183 -9.28 -25.19 25.85
N GLY A 184 -10.21 -24.77 26.73
CA GLY A 184 -9.88 -24.07 27.98
C GLY A 184 -9.01 -24.84 29.00
N LYS A 185 -8.88 -26.16 28.85
CA LYS A 185 -7.99 -27.00 29.68
C LYS A 185 -6.51 -26.86 29.30
N ASP A 186 -6.22 -26.68 28.02
CA ASP A 186 -4.86 -26.54 27.51
C ASP A 186 -4.42 -25.05 27.54
N ALA A 187 -5.38 -24.12 27.43
CA ALA A 187 -5.15 -22.69 27.49
C ALA A 187 -4.39 -22.21 28.74
N LYS A 188 -4.67 -22.77 29.93
CA LYS A 188 -3.98 -22.38 31.18
C LYS A 188 -2.47 -22.69 31.18
N ARG A 189 -2.04 -23.73 30.46
CA ARG A 189 -0.60 -24.09 30.34
C ARG A 189 0.14 -23.23 29.33
N ILE A 190 -0.56 -22.81 28.30
CA ILE A 190 0.00 -22.12 27.14
C ILE A 190 -0.07 -20.61 27.29
N LYS A 191 -0.99 -20.09 28.13
CA LYS A 191 -1.19 -18.67 28.40
C LYS A 191 0.12 -17.94 28.72
N GLU A 192 0.96 -18.49 29.59
CA GLU A 192 2.25 -17.86 29.95
C GLU A 192 3.24 -17.87 28.78
N LYS A 193 3.30 -18.93 27.97
CA LYS A 193 4.20 -19.01 26.81
C LYS A 193 3.73 -18.12 25.66
N VAL A 194 2.42 -18.05 25.43
CA VAL A 194 1.83 -17.17 24.43
C VAL A 194 1.99 -15.72 24.86
N MET A 195 1.78 -15.36 26.12
CA MET A 195 2.01 -14.00 26.61
C MET A 195 3.47 -13.52 26.46
N VAL A 196 4.46 -14.42 26.40
CA VAL A 196 5.86 -14.05 26.15
C VAL A 196 6.12 -13.70 24.68
N GLU A 197 5.46 -14.39 23.75
CA GLU A 197 5.63 -14.16 22.30
C GLU A 197 4.69 -13.05 21.76
N VAL A 198 3.78 -12.60 22.61
CA VAL A 198 2.72 -11.63 22.32
C VAL A 198 3.13 -10.24 22.80
N GLU A 199 2.97 -9.24 21.94
CA GLU A 199 3.27 -7.86 22.33
C GLU A 199 2.10 -7.17 23.04
N GLU A 200 0.86 -7.41 22.63
CA GLU A 200 -0.34 -6.78 23.18
C GLU A 200 -1.56 -7.71 23.09
N LEU A 201 -2.32 -7.79 24.18
CA LEU A 201 -3.57 -8.53 24.29
C LEU A 201 -4.74 -7.54 24.26
N GLU A 202 -5.65 -7.69 23.28
CA GLU A 202 -6.83 -6.82 23.15
C GLU A 202 -8.01 -7.37 23.96
N GLU A 203 -8.34 -8.63 23.75
CA GLU A 203 -9.50 -9.28 24.38
C GLU A 203 -9.16 -10.74 24.71
N GLU A 204 -9.57 -11.18 25.89
CA GLU A 204 -9.48 -12.57 26.34
C GLU A 204 -10.86 -13.00 26.88
N ASP A 205 -11.45 -14.02 26.27
CA ASP A 205 -12.64 -14.69 26.80
C ASP A 205 -12.25 -16.08 27.33
N MET A 206 -12.64 -16.34 28.58
CA MET A 206 -12.39 -17.60 29.27
C MET A 206 -13.69 -18.41 29.39
N GLY A 207 -14.24 -18.82 28.25
CA GLY A 207 -15.37 -19.74 28.16
C GLY A 207 -14.97 -21.22 28.16
N ALA A 208 -15.78 -22.07 27.52
CA ALA A 208 -15.46 -23.48 27.30
C ALA A 208 -14.29 -23.66 26.31
N GLU A 209 -14.16 -22.72 25.38
CA GLU A 209 -13.02 -22.50 24.51
C GLU A 209 -12.39 -21.16 24.91
N TRP A 210 -11.06 -21.13 25.00
CA TRP A 210 -10.28 -19.93 25.21
C TRP A 210 -10.11 -19.21 23.89
N GLU A 211 -10.65 -18.00 23.80
CA GLU A 211 -10.47 -17.13 22.65
C GLU A 211 -9.65 -15.91 23.09
N ALA A 212 -8.52 -15.69 22.40
CA ALA A 212 -7.70 -14.52 22.62
C ALA A 212 -7.49 -13.77 21.31
N ILE A 213 -7.75 -12.47 21.33
CA ILE A 213 -7.42 -11.55 20.24
C ILE A 213 -6.10 -10.87 20.60
N VAL A 214 -5.10 -11.10 19.76
CA VAL A 214 -3.72 -10.81 20.10
C VAL A 214 -2.96 -10.13 18.97
N HIS A 215 -2.12 -9.17 19.31
CA HIS A 215 -1.19 -8.53 18.38
C HIS A 215 0.18 -9.21 18.41
N ILE A 216 0.58 -9.78 17.27
CA ILE A 216 1.80 -10.59 17.14
C ILE A 216 2.63 -10.08 15.95
N ASN A 217 3.95 -10.25 16.00
CA ASN A 217 4.80 -10.01 14.84
C ASN A 217 4.59 -11.09 13.75
N PRO A 218 4.54 -10.74 12.45
CA PRO A 218 4.34 -11.70 11.37
C PRO A 218 5.33 -12.88 11.37
N SER A 219 6.57 -12.66 11.82
CA SER A 219 7.58 -13.72 11.95
C SER A 219 7.24 -14.74 13.03
N SER A 220 6.62 -14.29 14.12
CA SER A 220 6.24 -15.10 15.27
C SER A 220 4.95 -15.88 15.02
N PHE A 221 4.18 -15.53 13.98
CA PHE A 221 2.93 -16.22 13.61
C PHE A 221 3.14 -17.72 13.36
N ARG A 222 4.21 -18.09 12.64
CA ARG A 222 4.52 -19.50 12.33
C ARG A 222 4.90 -20.27 13.59
N MET A 223 5.78 -19.70 14.41
CA MET A 223 6.18 -20.32 15.68
C MET A 223 4.99 -20.48 16.61
N LEU A 224 4.12 -19.47 16.68
CA LEU A 224 2.91 -19.53 17.51
C LEU A 224 1.94 -20.60 16.99
N THR A 225 1.71 -20.68 15.68
CA THR A 225 0.85 -21.71 15.07
C THR A 225 1.37 -23.13 15.32
N ASP A 226 2.68 -23.34 15.17
CA ASP A 226 3.32 -24.63 15.41
C ASP A 226 3.21 -25.01 16.90
N MET A 227 3.49 -24.07 17.82
CA MET A 227 3.33 -24.28 19.28
C MET A 227 1.88 -24.58 19.68
N VAL A 228 0.91 -23.82 19.14
CA VAL A 228 -0.52 -24.04 19.38
C VAL A 228 -0.92 -25.43 18.90
N ASN A 229 -0.48 -25.85 17.72
CA ASN A 229 -0.83 -27.16 17.15
C ASN A 229 -0.21 -28.33 17.91
N ASP A 230 1.06 -28.23 18.30
CA ASP A 230 1.79 -29.29 19.00
C ASP A 230 1.20 -29.56 20.39
N GLU A 231 0.90 -28.50 21.15
CA GLU A 231 0.39 -28.65 22.52
C GLU A 231 -1.11 -28.99 22.56
N THR A 232 -1.89 -28.54 21.57
CA THR A 232 -3.35 -28.85 21.49
C THR A 232 -3.68 -30.11 20.69
N LYS A 233 -2.66 -30.83 20.18
CA LYS A 233 -2.82 -31.98 19.27
C LYS A 233 -3.73 -31.65 18.08
N GLY A 234 -3.58 -30.46 17.51
CA GLY A 234 -4.35 -29.98 16.36
C GLY A 234 -5.79 -29.53 16.64
N LYS A 235 -6.17 -29.34 17.91
CA LYS A 235 -7.49 -28.79 18.28
C LYS A 235 -7.51 -27.26 18.38
N GLY A 236 -6.35 -26.63 18.54
CA GLY A 236 -6.21 -25.18 18.52
C GLY A 236 -6.21 -24.64 17.10
N ARG A 237 -6.83 -23.48 16.89
CA ARG A 237 -6.81 -22.75 15.62
C ARG A 237 -6.24 -21.36 15.82
N VAL A 238 -5.37 -20.97 14.91
CA VAL A 238 -4.76 -19.64 14.87
C VAL A 238 -5.23 -19.00 13.56
N GLU A 239 -6.19 -18.10 13.65
CA GLU A 239 -6.77 -17.41 12.50
C GLU A 239 -6.24 -15.97 12.45
N SER A 240 -5.63 -15.58 11.32
CA SER A 240 -5.29 -14.18 11.11
C SER A 240 -6.57 -13.40 10.89
N MET A 241 -6.90 -12.48 11.80
CA MET A 241 -8.01 -11.57 11.58
C MET A 241 -7.55 -10.49 10.60
N GLY A 242 -8.25 -10.39 9.47
CA GLY A 242 -8.14 -9.21 8.62
C GLY A 242 -8.49 -7.99 9.48
N SER A 243 -7.57 -7.03 9.57
CA SER A 243 -7.90 -5.76 10.19
C SER A 243 -9.09 -5.19 9.42
N ILE A 244 -10.23 -4.97 10.08
CA ILE A 244 -11.27 -4.09 9.55
C ILE A 244 -10.62 -2.71 9.48
N LEU A 245 -10.01 -2.41 8.32
CA LEU A 245 -9.32 -1.16 8.09
C LEU A 245 -10.40 -0.10 7.97
N ARG A 246 -10.65 0.60 9.07
CA ARG A 246 -11.34 1.87 9.02
C ARG A 246 -10.54 2.81 8.15
N THR A 247 -11.20 3.38 7.16
CA THR A 247 -10.49 4.21 6.19
C THR A 247 -9.98 5.50 6.83
N ALA A 248 -9.04 6.15 6.13
CA ALA A 248 -8.24 7.29 6.60
C ALA A 248 -9.00 8.49 7.21
N ASN A 249 -10.32 8.57 7.03
CA ASN A 249 -11.17 9.66 7.51
C ASN A 249 -12.18 9.21 8.60
N ALA A 250 -12.25 7.93 8.94
CA ALA A 250 -13.15 7.42 9.97
C ALA A 250 -12.84 8.03 11.35
N PRO A 251 -13.86 8.26 12.19
CA PRO A 251 -13.63 8.70 13.57
C PRO A 251 -12.80 7.66 14.34
N GLN A 252 -11.88 8.14 15.18
CA GLN A 252 -10.99 7.32 16.03
C GLN A 252 -11.72 6.70 17.24
N SER A 253 -13.02 6.93 17.39
CA SER A 253 -13.85 6.37 18.47
C SER A 253 -14.14 4.90 18.24
N PRO A 254 -14.38 4.08 19.28
CA PRO A 254 -14.81 2.69 19.11
C PRO A 254 -16.09 2.58 18.25
N PRO A 255 -16.33 1.43 17.59
CA PRO A 255 -17.49 1.24 16.72
C PRO A 255 -18.78 1.43 17.48
N SER A 256 -19.68 2.22 16.90
CA SER A 256 -21.05 2.27 17.42
C SER A 256 -21.77 0.95 17.12
N ASP A 257 -22.76 0.59 17.93
CA ASP A 257 -23.57 -0.62 17.74
C ASP A 257 -24.18 -0.67 16.33
N ILE A 258 -24.52 0.49 15.77
CA ILE A 258 -25.08 0.64 14.42
C ILE A 258 -24.03 0.33 13.35
N GLU A 259 -22.79 0.75 13.55
CA GLU A 259 -21.68 0.41 12.64
C GLU A 259 -21.42 -1.09 12.64
N GLN A 260 -21.48 -1.74 13.81
CA GLN A 260 -21.34 -3.19 13.93
C GLN A 260 -22.50 -3.91 13.22
N GLN A 261 -23.74 -3.46 13.43
CA GLN A 261 -24.93 -4.03 12.76
C GLN A 261 -24.83 -3.95 11.24
N ILE A 262 -24.38 -2.81 10.69
CA ILE A 262 -24.24 -2.64 9.23
C ILE A 262 -23.07 -3.46 8.70
N ALA A 263 -21.94 -3.49 9.41
CA ALA A 263 -20.79 -4.31 9.02
C ALA A 263 -21.17 -5.80 8.98
N GLN A 264 -21.91 -6.28 9.98
CA GLN A 264 -22.42 -7.64 10.01
C GLN A 264 -23.43 -7.89 8.87
N ALA A 265 -24.37 -6.96 8.64
CA ALA A 265 -25.34 -7.09 7.56
C ALA A 265 -24.67 -7.19 6.17
N LEU A 266 -23.60 -6.41 5.93
CA LEU A 266 -22.80 -6.48 4.70
C LEU A 266 -22.07 -7.81 4.55
N LEU A 267 -21.50 -8.35 5.64
CA LEU A 267 -20.81 -9.64 5.64
C LEU A 267 -21.78 -10.80 5.36
N ASP A 268 -22.97 -10.74 5.96
CA ASP A 268 -24.03 -11.70 5.68
C ASP A 268 -24.53 -11.59 4.22
N LEU A 269 -24.54 -10.39 3.63
CA LEU A 269 -24.88 -10.22 2.20
C LEU A 269 -23.79 -10.79 1.29
N GLU A 270 -22.52 -10.64 1.65
CA GLU A 270 -21.40 -11.26 0.94
C GLU A 270 -21.51 -12.80 0.92
N GLN A 271 -21.99 -13.39 2.02
CA GLN A 271 -22.17 -14.84 2.13
C GLN A 271 -23.41 -15.35 1.39
N ASN A 272 -24.51 -14.61 1.45
CA ASN A 272 -25.80 -15.07 0.94
C ASN A 272 -26.03 -14.78 -0.55
N VAL A 273 -25.33 -13.79 -1.12
CA VAL A 273 -25.50 -13.39 -2.53
C VAL A 273 -24.19 -13.60 -3.31
N PRO A 274 -24.05 -14.70 -4.08
CA PRO A 274 -22.80 -15.03 -4.75
C PRO A 274 -22.40 -13.98 -5.80
N ASP A 275 -23.35 -13.30 -6.43
CA ASP A 275 -23.10 -12.28 -7.46
C ASP A 275 -22.50 -10.99 -6.89
N LEU A 276 -22.83 -10.64 -5.64
CA LEU A 276 -22.32 -9.43 -4.97
C LEU A 276 -21.00 -9.67 -4.25
N LYS A 277 -20.59 -10.93 -4.09
CA LYS A 277 -19.42 -11.32 -3.30
C LYS A 277 -18.11 -10.69 -3.80
N ALA A 278 -17.88 -10.71 -5.11
CA ALA A 278 -16.65 -10.16 -5.70
C ALA A 278 -16.55 -8.63 -5.50
N GLU A 279 -17.69 -7.94 -5.57
CA GLU A 279 -17.76 -6.48 -5.44
C GLU A 279 -17.72 -6.06 -3.97
N LEU A 280 -18.53 -6.69 -3.10
CA LEU A 280 -18.60 -6.40 -1.65
C LEU A 280 -17.28 -6.66 -0.92
N ARG A 281 -16.51 -7.68 -1.30
CA ARG A 281 -15.24 -8.02 -0.66
C ARG A 281 -14.20 -6.89 -0.72
N GLN A 282 -14.29 -6.02 -1.72
CA GLN A 282 -13.39 -4.87 -1.88
C GLN A 282 -13.94 -3.59 -1.24
N LEU A 283 -15.23 -3.56 -0.87
CA LEU A 283 -15.89 -2.38 -0.35
C LEU A 283 -15.67 -2.26 1.16
N GLN A 284 -15.36 -1.03 1.57
CA GLN A 284 -15.22 -0.69 2.98
C GLN A 284 -16.13 0.49 3.30
N ILE A 285 -16.73 0.46 4.49
CA ILE A 285 -17.47 1.61 5.04
C ILE A 285 -16.56 2.37 6.01
N SER A 286 -16.69 3.68 6.04
CA SER A 286 -15.95 4.54 6.97
C SER A 286 -16.62 4.63 8.33
N ALA A 287 -17.92 4.92 8.33
CA ALA A 287 -18.72 5.17 9.53
C ALA A 287 -20.19 5.01 9.18
N ALA A 288 -21.04 4.88 10.19
CA ALA A 288 -22.48 4.93 10.02
C ALA A 288 -23.13 5.77 11.11
N LYS A 289 -24.15 6.54 10.73
CA LYS A 289 -24.86 7.44 11.65
C LYS A 289 -26.36 7.31 11.46
N GLU A 290 -27.09 7.15 12.55
CA GLU A 290 -28.54 7.20 12.55
C GLU A 290 -29.04 8.66 12.65
N VAL A 291 -30.08 8.96 11.89
CA VAL A 291 -30.69 10.28 11.76
C VAL A 291 -32.21 10.11 11.83
N ASP A 292 -32.85 10.91 12.67
CA ASP A 292 -34.31 10.93 12.78
C ASP A 292 -34.93 11.69 11.60
N VAL A 293 -35.93 11.09 10.97
CA VAL A 293 -36.64 11.65 9.82
C VAL A 293 -38.01 12.21 10.26
N LYS A 294 -38.48 13.23 9.55
CA LYS A 294 -39.87 13.69 9.67
C LYS A 294 -40.83 12.52 9.40
N GLY A 295 -41.76 12.27 10.32
CA GLY A 295 -42.69 11.13 10.25
C GLY A 295 -42.33 9.93 11.14
N GLY A 296 -41.38 10.09 12.07
CA GLY A 296 -41.11 9.10 13.13
C GLY A 296 -40.29 7.88 12.70
N LYS A 297 -39.90 7.82 11.42
CA LYS A 297 -38.97 6.81 10.89
C LYS A 297 -37.52 7.24 11.13
N LYS A 298 -36.62 6.26 11.25
CA LYS A 298 -35.17 6.50 11.38
C LYS A 298 -34.48 6.17 10.06
N ALA A 299 -33.51 7.00 9.68
CA ALA A 299 -32.64 6.77 8.53
C ALA A 299 -31.22 6.51 8.99
N VAL A 300 -30.54 5.61 8.28
CA VAL A 300 -29.15 5.25 8.51
C VAL A 300 -28.32 5.82 7.37
N VAL A 301 -27.39 6.71 7.71
CA VAL A 301 -26.42 7.30 6.80
C VAL A 301 -25.13 6.50 6.89
N VAL A 302 -24.77 5.84 5.79
CA VAL A 302 -23.52 5.09 5.67
C VAL A 302 -22.48 5.96 4.96
N PHE A 303 -21.39 6.28 5.65
CA PHE A 303 -20.29 7.04 5.09
C PHE A 303 -19.33 6.11 4.34
N VAL A 304 -19.10 6.42 3.07
CA VAL A 304 -18.27 5.68 2.13
C VAL A 304 -16.97 6.46 1.84
N PRO A 305 -15.81 5.81 1.81
CA PRO A 305 -14.57 6.47 1.41
C PRO A 305 -14.64 7.00 -0.03
N VAL A 306 -14.21 8.26 -0.24
CA VAL A 306 -14.24 8.92 -1.57
C VAL A 306 -13.66 8.06 -2.71
N PRO A 307 -12.53 7.34 -2.56
CA PRO A 307 -11.98 6.48 -3.62
C PRO A 307 -12.93 5.35 -4.04
N MET A 308 -13.79 4.88 -3.14
CA MET A 308 -14.67 3.73 -3.33
C MET A 308 -16.07 4.11 -3.80
N VAL A 309 -16.42 5.40 -3.87
CA VAL A 309 -17.77 5.88 -4.24
C VAL A 309 -18.23 5.30 -5.58
N LYS A 310 -17.36 5.27 -6.59
CA LYS A 310 -17.71 4.70 -7.91
C LYS A 310 -18.02 3.20 -7.86
N ALA A 311 -17.35 2.47 -6.97
CA ALA A 311 -17.60 1.04 -6.79
C ALA A 311 -18.92 0.82 -6.04
N PHE A 312 -19.19 1.63 -5.01
CA PHE A 312 -20.48 1.64 -4.31
C PHE A 312 -21.63 1.99 -5.27
N HIS A 313 -21.51 3.03 -6.10
CA HIS A 313 -22.57 3.46 -7.01
C HIS A 313 -23.05 2.36 -7.98
N LYS A 314 -22.16 1.43 -8.38
CA LYS A 314 -22.51 0.28 -9.23
C LYS A 314 -23.45 -0.69 -8.53
N VAL A 315 -23.21 -0.97 -7.26
CA VAL A 315 -23.99 -1.92 -6.45
C VAL A 315 -25.10 -1.28 -5.64
N GLN A 316 -25.09 0.05 -5.50
CA GLN A 316 -25.91 0.80 -4.55
C GLN A 316 -27.40 0.53 -4.68
N GLN A 317 -27.94 0.40 -5.89
CA GLN A 317 -29.37 0.10 -6.09
C GLN A 317 -29.78 -1.27 -5.53
N ARG A 318 -28.92 -2.29 -5.68
CA ARG A 318 -29.18 -3.63 -5.13
C ARG A 318 -28.94 -3.66 -3.63
N LEU A 319 -27.82 -3.05 -3.21
CA LEU A 319 -27.41 -2.99 -1.81
C LEU A 319 -28.42 -2.26 -0.93
N THR A 320 -28.97 -1.13 -1.40
CA THR A 320 -30.02 -0.39 -0.68
C THR A 320 -31.26 -1.26 -0.47
N ARG A 321 -31.73 -1.96 -1.51
CA ARG A 321 -32.91 -2.85 -1.41
C ARG A 321 -32.70 -4.00 -0.44
N GLU A 322 -31.52 -4.61 -0.44
CA GLU A 322 -31.21 -5.75 0.43
C GLU A 322 -31.01 -5.33 1.89
N LEU A 323 -30.31 -4.20 2.11
CA LEU A 323 -30.12 -3.69 3.45
C LEU A 323 -31.41 -3.11 4.05
N GLU A 324 -32.27 -2.46 3.26
CA GLU A 324 -33.58 -1.98 3.72
C GLU A 324 -34.49 -3.15 4.14
N LYS A 325 -34.41 -4.30 3.45
CA LYS A 325 -35.11 -5.54 3.87
C LYS A 325 -34.58 -6.11 5.19
N LYS A 326 -33.25 -6.07 5.41
CA LYS A 326 -32.62 -6.62 6.62
C LYS A 326 -32.77 -5.71 7.84
N LEU A 327 -32.76 -4.40 7.64
CA LEU A 327 -32.77 -3.39 8.71
C LEU A 327 -34.16 -2.77 8.87
N SER A 328 -35.14 -3.58 9.29
CA SER A 328 -36.41 -3.18 9.92
C SER A 328 -37.00 -1.81 9.51
N ASP A 329 -37.21 -1.59 8.20
CA ASP A 329 -37.78 -0.38 7.60
C ASP A 329 -37.03 0.94 7.88
N LYS A 330 -35.72 0.87 8.17
CA LYS A 330 -34.85 2.05 8.20
C LYS A 330 -34.42 2.42 6.79
N TYR A 331 -34.56 3.70 6.42
CA TYR A 331 -34.06 4.17 5.13
C TYR A 331 -32.55 4.24 5.12
N ILE A 332 -31.92 3.71 4.08
CA ILE A 332 -30.46 3.67 3.99
C ILE A 332 -29.99 4.61 2.89
N VAL A 333 -29.07 5.49 3.27
CA VAL A 333 -28.48 6.48 2.36
C VAL A 333 -26.96 6.39 2.44
N PHE A 334 -26.31 6.28 1.29
CA PHE A 334 -24.86 6.25 1.18
C PHE A 334 -24.33 7.65 0.88
N LEU A 335 -23.31 8.08 1.63
CA LEU A 335 -22.69 9.38 1.44
C LEU A 335 -21.18 9.29 1.41
N SER A 336 -20.53 10.03 0.50
CA SER A 336 -19.08 10.08 0.52
C SER A 336 -18.56 10.84 1.75
N GLN A 337 -17.56 10.26 2.41
CA GLN A 337 -16.94 10.88 3.57
C GLN A 337 -15.97 11.98 3.13
N THR A 338 -16.47 13.22 3.14
CA THR A 338 -15.72 14.40 2.71
C THR A 338 -15.33 15.29 3.90
N ARG A 339 -14.18 15.96 3.80
CA ARG A 339 -13.67 16.89 4.82
C ARG A 339 -13.69 18.32 4.30
N VAL A 340 -14.45 19.19 4.97
CA VAL A 340 -14.43 20.64 4.72
C VAL A 340 -13.19 21.23 5.38
N LEU A 341 -12.33 21.88 4.59
CA LEU A 341 -11.27 22.73 5.14
C LEU A 341 -11.82 24.14 5.38
N PRO A 342 -11.57 24.81 6.51
CA PRO A 342 -12.01 26.19 6.69
C PRO A 342 -11.29 27.14 5.72
N LYS A 343 -11.92 28.30 5.42
CA LYS A 343 -11.24 29.36 4.67
C LYS A 343 -10.14 29.95 5.56
N PRO A 344 -8.90 30.12 5.07
CA PRO A 344 -7.85 30.78 5.84
C PRO A 344 -8.31 32.19 6.22
N LYS A 345 -8.19 32.54 7.51
CA LYS A 345 -8.54 33.87 8.01
C LYS A 345 -7.48 34.88 7.58
N ARG A 346 -7.88 36.13 7.33
CA ARG A 346 -6.99 37.23 6.88
C ARG A 346 -5.82 37.49 7.85
N ASN A 347 -6.01 37.21 9.15
CA ASN A 347 -5.01 37.41 10.21
C ASN A 347 -4.48 36.09 10.77
N ALA A 348 -4.54 34.98 10.02
CA ALA A 348 -3.99 33.72 10.48
C ALA A 348 -2.46 33.78 10.45
N SER A 349 -1.83 33.73 11.64
CA SER A 349 -0.37 33.70 11.83
C SER A 349 0.33 32.61 10.99
N GLN A 350 -0.37 31.51 10.71
CA GLN A 350 0.04 30.50 9.73
C GLN A 350 -0.75 30.67 8.42
N SER A 351 -0.29 31.58 7.55
CA SER A 351 -0.61 31.49 6.12
C SER A 351 -0.04 30.17 5.61
N THR A 352 -0.89 29.14 5.52
CA THR A 352 -0.52 27.83 4.99
C THR A 352 0.00 28.04 3.57
N LYS A 353 1.29 27.77 3.32
CA LYS A 353 1.93 27.93 2.00
C LYS A 353 1.16 27.20 0.89
N GLN A 354 0.42 26.15 1.23
CA GLN A 354 -0.38 25.37 0.29
C GLN A 354 -1.78 25.95 0.10
N LYS A 355 -2.13 26.27 -1.16
CA LYS A 355 -3.50 26.68 -1.54
C LYS A 355 -4.51 25.58 -1.20
N ARG A 356 -5.66 25.97 -0.64
CA ARG A 356 -6.77 25.06 -0.33
C ARG A 356 -7.28 24.38 -1.61
N PRO A 357 -7.36 23.04 -1.66
CA PRO A 357 -7.95 22.32 -2.80
C PRO A 357 -9.43 22.66 -2.99
N ARG A 358 -9.88 22.84 -4.25
CA ARG A 358 -11.28 23.14 -4.60
C ARG A 358 -12.24 22.05 -4.10
N SER A 359 -11.83 20.78 -4.14
CA SER A 359 -12.61 19.63 -3.66
C SER A 359 -12.91 19.64 -2.16
N ARG A 360 -12.18 20.43 -1.38
CA ARG A 360 -12.39 20.61 0.07
C ARG A 360 -13.06 21.94 0.40
N THR A 361 -13.65 22.58 -0.62
CA THR A 361 -14.43 23.81 -0.44
C THR A 361 -15.81 23.50 0.13
N LEU A 362 -16.38 24.42 0.93
CA LEU A 362 -17.73 24.25 1.48
C LEU A 362 -18.71 24.01 0.32
N THR A 363 -18.69 24.88 -0.69
CA THR A 363 -19.56 24.76 -1.87
C THR A 363 -19.42 23.41 -2.56
N ALA A 364 -18.19 22.98 -2.91
CA ALA A 364 -17.98 21.71 -3.62
C ALA A 364 -18.35 20.48 -2.78
N VAL A 365 -18.13 20.53 -1.46
CA VAL A 365 -18.53 19.44 -0.55
C VAL A 365 -20.06 19.34 -0.46
N HIS A 366 -20.75 20.47 -0.35
CA HIS A 366 -22.22 20.49 -0.33
C HIS A 366 -22.83 20.04 -1.67
N GLU A 367 -22.23 20.40 -2.81
CA GLU A 367 -22.68 19.92 -4.12
C GLU A 367 -22.55 18.41 -4.24
N ARG A 368 -21.37 17.84 -3.94
CA ARG A 368 -21.17 16.38 -3.93
C ARG A 368 -22.08 15.65 -2.98
N MET A 369 -22.34 16.23 -1.82
CA MET A 369 -23.25 15.64 -0.85
C MET A 369 -24.69 15.58 -1.38
N LEU A 370 -25.14 16.58 -2.13
CA LEU A 370 -26.46 16.55 -2.77
C LEU A 370 -26.52 15.52 -3.89
N GLU A 371 -25.46 15.40 -4.69
CA GLU A 371 -25.34 14.37 -5.74
C GLU A 371 -25.38 12.95 -5.13
N ASP A 372 -24.59 12.69 -4.08
CA ASP A 372 -24.53 11.39 -3.42
C ASP A 372 -25.87 11.02 -2.73
N LEU A 373 -26.57 12.00 -2.13
CA LEU A 373 -27.87 11.77 -1.48
C LEU A 373 -28.92 11.24 -2.46
N VAL A 374 -28.90 11.74 -3.70
CA VAL A 374 -29.97 11.50 -4.68
C VAL A 374 -29.63 10.39 -5.69
N TRP A 375 -28.40 9.88 -5.66
CA TRP A 375 -27.99 8.74 -6.48
C TRP A 375 -28.98 7.57 -6.31
N PRO A 376 -29.55 7.01 -7.41
CA PRO A 376 -29.09 7.06 -8.80
C PRO A 376 -29.60 8.21 -9.66
N SER A 377 -30.51 9.06 -9.15
CA SER A 377 -31.11 10.12 -9.96
C SER A 377 -30.21 11.34 -10.05
N GLU A 378 -30.30 12.03 -11.18
CA GLU A 378 -29.51 13.22 -11.46
C GLU A 378 -30.27 14.50 -11.08
N ILE A 379 -29.52 15.51 -10.63
CA ILE A 379 -30.07 16.82 -10.32
C ILE A 379 -30.16 17.63 -11.61
N VAL A 380 -31.38 17.84 -12.10
CA VAL A 380 -31.67 18.63 -13.31
C VAL A 380 -31.47 20.12 -13.06
N GLY A 381 -31.80 20.59 -11.86
CA GLY A 381 -31.73 22.01 -11.54
C GLY A 381 -31.68 22.30 -10.05
N LYS A 382 -31.23 23.50 -9.71
CA LYS A 382 -31.16 23.96 -8.33
C LYS A 382 -31.52 25.44 -8.26
N ARG A 383 -32.49 25.76 -7.40
CA ARG A 383 -32.93 27.13 -7.13
C ARG A 383 -32.76 27.45 -5.66
N THR A 384 -32.05 28.52 -5.33
CA THR A 384 -31.98 29.00 -3.95
C THR A 384 -32.92 30.19 -3.79
N ARG A 385 -33.94 30.04 -2.94
CA ARG A 385 -34.78 31.15 -2.50
C ARG A 385 -34.16 31.74 -1.24
N VAL A 386 -34.01 33.06 -1.21
CA VAL A 386 -33.58 33.80 -0.02
C VAL A 386 -34.80 34.58 0.47
N ALA A 387 -35.21 34.34 1.71
CA ALA A 387 -36.27 35.09 2.37
C ALA A 387 -35.75 36.46 2.83
N SER A 388 -36.64 37.42 3.07
CA SER A 388 -36.30 38.75 3.58
C SER A 388 -35.57 38.68 4.92
N ASP A 389 -35.87 37.66 5.73
CA ASP A 389 -35.21 37.38 7.02
C ASP A 389 -33.81 36.75 6.87
N GLY A 390 -33.31 36.61 5.64
CA GLY A 390 -32.00 36.01 5.32
C GLY A 390 -31.98 34.48 5.28
N GLY A 391 -33.09 33.82 5.65
CA GLY A 391 -33.25 32.37 5.53
C GLY A 391 -33.10 31.89 4.09
N LYS A 392 -32.31 30.84 3.86
CA LYS A 392 -32.05 30.28 2.53
C LYS A 392 -32.69 28.91 2.42
N LEU A 393 -33.62 28.77 1.49
CA LEU A 393 -34.24 27.50 1.15
C LEU A 393 -33.77 27.08 -0.24
N ILE A 394 -33.11 25.93 -0.30
CA ILE A 394 -32.59 25.38 -1.55
C ILE A 394 -33.62 24.39 -2.10
N ARG A 395 -34.15 24.65 -3.28
CA ARG A 395 -34.97 23.70 -4.04
C ARG A 395 -34.10 22.97 -5.04
N VAL A 396 -34.16 21.64 -5.01
CA VAL A 396 -33.40 20.76 -5.90
C VAL A 396 -34.40 20.00 -6.75
N PHE A 397 -34.26 20.14 -8.07
CA PHE A 397 -35.10 19.50 -9.06
C PHE A 397 -34.43 18.21 -9.54
N LEU A 398 -35.14 17.09 -9.41
CA LEU A 398 -34.68 15.76 -9.82
C LEU A 398 -35.27 15.36 -11.17
N ASP A 399 -34.72 14.34 -11.84
CA ASP A 399 -35.33 13.86 -13.08
C ASP A 399 -36.70 13.21 -12.81
N SER A 400 -37.71 13.65 -13.56
CA SER A 400 -39.08 13.15 -13.52
C SER A 400 -39.20 11.63 -13.76
N LYS A 401 -38.25 11.02 -14.48
CA LYS A 401 -38.27 9.58 -14.79
C LYS A 401 -38.15 8.70 -13.55
N ASP A 402 -37.45 9.19 -12.52
CA ASP A 402 -37.20 8.45 -11.29
C ASP A 402 -38.24 8.73 -10.20
N ALA A 403 -39.30 9.48 -10.52
CA ALA A 403 -40.33 9.89 -9.56
C ALA A 403 -40.90 8.69 -8.79
N ASN A 404 -41.32 7.64 -9.51
CA ASN A 404 -41.91 6.45 -8.92
C ASN A 404 -40.98 5.70 -7.94
N LEU A 405 -39.66 5.85 -8.09
CA LEU A 405 -38.67 5.14 -7.27
C LEU A 405 -38.18 5.95 -6.06
N LEU A 406 -38.21 7.29 -6.15
CA LEU A 406 -37.56 8.15 -5.15
C LEU A 406 -38.53 9.04 -4.37
N GLU A 407 -39.80 9.12 -4.76
CA GLU A 407 -40.80 9.95 -4.09
C GLU A 407 -40.92 9.67 -2.59
N TYR A 408 -40.89 8.39 -2.20
CA TYR A 408 -40.97 7.99 -0.78
C TYR A 408 -39.73 8.37 0.07
N LYS A 409 -38.62 8.79 -0.56
CA LYS A 409 -37.35 9.14 0.11
C LYS A 409 -37.08 10.65 0.20
N LEU A 410 -37.88 11.50 -0.45
CA LEU A 410 -37.61 12.96 -0.55
C LEU A 410 -37.53 13.64 0.83
N ASP A 411 -38.43 13.28 1.74
CA ASP A 411 -38.45 13.81 3.11
C ASP A 411 -37.24 13.33 3.93
N THR A 412 -36.79 12.10 3.68
CA THR A 412 -35.57 11.53 4.25
C THR A 412 -34.34 12.30 3.79
N PHE A 413 -34.20 12.55 2.48
CA PHE A 413 -33.07 13.33 1.94
C PHE A 413 -33.02 14.74 2.53
N SER A 414 -34.18 15.39 2.64
CA SER A 414 -34.31 16.73 3.24
C SER A 414 -33.88 16.73 4.72
N SER A 415 -34.33 15.73 5.48
CA SER A 415 -34.02 15.60 6.91
C SER A 415 -32.54 15.27 7.14
N VAL A 416 -31.98 14.33 6.39
CA VAL A 416 -30.57 13.93 6.44
C VAL A 416 -29.67 15.12 6.10
N TYR A 417 -29.98 15.86 5.03
CA TYR A 417 -29.20 17.02 4.66
C TYR A 417 -29.26 18.12 5.72
N ARG A 418 -30.44 18.36 6.32
CA ARG A 418 -30.58 19.35 7.39
C ARG A 418 -29.72 19.00 8.61
N VAL A 419 -29.73 17.74 9.04
CA VAL A 419 -28.96 17.28 10.21
C VAL A 419 -27.45 17.34 9.97
N LEU A 420 -26.99 16.99 8.78
CA LEU A 420 -25.57 16.95 8.46
C LEU A 420 -24.99 18.32 8.07
N ALA A 421 -25.78 19.13 7.36
CA ALA A 421 -25.30 20.33 6.67
C ALA A 421 -25.85 21.63 7.29
N GLY A 422 -26.84 21.55 8.18
CA GLY A 422 -27.46 22.69 8.85
C GLY A 422 -28.22 23.63 7.93
N LYS A 423 -28.60 23.19 6.72
CA LYS A 423 -29.28 23.99 5.70
C LYS A 423 -30.57 23.31 5.27
N ASP A 424 -31.61 24.12 5.03
CA ASP A 424 -32.89 23.60 4.56
C ASP A 424 -32.87 23.39 3.05
N VAL A 425 -33.12 22.15 2.65
CA VAL A 425 -33.26 21.71 1.27
C VAL A 425 -34.63 21.07 1.10
N HIS A 426 -35.25 21.33 -0.04
CA HIS A 426 -36.47 20.69 -0.49
C HIS A 426 -36.20 20.03 -1.84
N PHE A 427 -36.46 18.73 -1.94
CA PHE A 427 -36.34 17.98 -3.19
C PHE A 427 -37.72 17.88 -3.83
N GLU A 428 -37.82 18.19 -5.12
CA GLU A 428 -39.06 18.13 -5.88
C GLU A 428 -38.80 17.65 -7.31
N PHE A 429 -39.78 17.00 -7.92
CA PHE A 429 -39.73 16.71 -9.36
C PHE A 429 -40.28 17.91 -10.12
N PRO A 430 -39.66 18.33 -11.24
CA PRO A 430 -40.19 19.40 -12.06
C PRO A 430 -41.57 18.98 -12.58
N VAL A 431 -42.58 19.80 -12.31
CA VAL A 431 -43.92 19.61 -12.88
C VAL A 431 -43.78 19.90 -14.37
N THR A 432 -43.88 18.88 -15.21
CA THR A 432 -44.06 19.09 -16.65
C THR A 432 -45.36 19.86 -16.81
N ALA A 433 -45.27 21.11 -17.28
CA ALA A 433 -46.45 21.79 -17.77
C ALA A 433 -47.01 20.92 -18.89
N ALA A 434 -48.21 20.39 -18.71
CA ALA A 434 -48.94 19.76 -19.79
C ALA A 434 -49.19 20.86 -20.83
N GLU A 435 -48.55 20.75 -21.99
CA GLU A 435 -48.93 21.51 -23.19
C GLU A 435 -50.26 21.01 -23.75
#